data_AF-A0A4R7STF4-F1
#
_entry.id   AF-A0A4R7STF4-F1
#
_cell.length_a   1.000
_cell.length_b   1.000
_cell.length_c   1.000
_cell.angle_alpha   90.00
_cell.angle_beta   90.00
_cell.angle_gamma   90.00
#
_symmetry.space_group_name_H-M   'P 1'
#
loop_
_entity.id
_entity.type
_entity.pdbx_description
1 polymer ?
#
loop_
_entity_poly.entity_id
_entity_poly.type
_entity_poly.pdbx_seq_one_letter_code
_entity_poly.pdbx_strand_id
1 'polypeptide(L)'
;MLPATTTSSEQEVIVNLARRLTTLGYVYIASAHERTMEDREDIRFMPFHQDLLPSFGVMAGVFVVRDQNIASAAREAYPEAHVLVIDPDRVEEDLPDFEPEVIRSWPVPQASRPALLRDLAVAA
;
A
#
# COMPACT_ATOMS: atom_id res chain seq x y z
N MET A 1 -2.57 -4.29 0.83
CA MET A 1 -3.62 -4.88 -0.03
C MET A 1 -4.69 -5.46 0.88
N LEU A 2 -5.95 -5.09 0.65
CA LEU A 2 -7.09 -5.43 1.49
C LEU A 2 -8.03 -6.40 0.73
N PRO A 3 -8.13 -7.68 1.14
CA PRO A 3 -9.09 -8.60 0.56
C PRO A 3 -10.52 -8.23 0.96
N ALA A 4 -11.53 -8.76 0.25
CA ALA A 4 -12.95 -8.46 0.48
C ALA A 4 -13.48 -8.91 1.86
N THR A 5 -12.72 -9.76 2.55
CA THR A 5 -13.02 -10.22 3.91
C THR A 5 -12.60 -9.22 4.98
N THR A 6 -11.93 -8.13 4.62
CA THR A 6 -11.52 -7.08 5.56
C THR A 6 -12.75 -6.32 6.04
N THR A 7 -12.92 -6.20 7.35
CA THR A 7 -14.03 -5.45 7.97
C THR A 7 -13.73 -3.96 8.00
N SER A 8 -14.75 -3.12 8.23
CA SER A 8 -14.58 -1.67 8.31
C SER A 8 -13.62 -1.24 9.42
N SER A 9 -13.69 -1.89 10.60
CA SER A 9 -12.77 -1.60 11.72
C SER A 9 -11.33 -1.97 11.39
N GLU A 10 -11.12 -3.08 10.70
CA GLU A 10 -9.78 -3.49 10.24
C GLU A 10 -9.26 -2.53 9.17
N GLN A 11 -10.13 -2.05 8.27
CA GLN A 11 -9.77 -1.05 7.28
C GLN A 11 -9.33 0.26 7.96
N GLU A 12 -9.99 0.71 9.03
CA GLU A 12 -9.55 1.89 9.81
C GLU A 12 -8.16 1.71 10.40
N VAL A 13 -7.86 0.53 10.96
CA VAL A 13 -6.51 0.20 11.46
C VAL A 13 -5.47 0.32 10.34
N ILE A 14 -5.76 -0.23 9.16
CA ILE A 14 -4.84 -0.20 8.02
C ILE A 14 -4.68 1.22 7.46
N VAL A 15 -5.75 2.01 7.39
CA VAL A 15 -5.67 3.41 6.96
C VAL A 15 -4.84 4.23 7.94
N ASN A 16 -5.01 4.03 9.25
CA ASN A 16 -4.19 4.70 10.25
C ASN A 16 -2.71 4.32 10.16
N LEU A 17 -2.41 3.05 9.87
CA LEU A 17 -1.05 2.61 9.60
C LEU A 17 -0.49 3.29 8.33
N ALA A 18 -1.24 3.27 7.24
CA ALA A 18 -0.86 3.91 5.98
C ALA A 18 -0.57 5.41 6.15
N ARG A 19 -1.37 6.13 6.94
CA ARG A 19 -1.15 7.55 7.27
C ARG A 19 0.19 7.80 7.96
N ARG A 20 0.71 6.88 8.76
CA ARG A 20 2.04 7.04 9.37
C ARG A 20 3.15 6.95 8.32
N LEU A 21 2.95 6.09 7.32
CA LEU A 21 3.90 5.82 6.24
C LEU A 21 3.96 6.93 5.18
N THR A 22 2.93 7.77 5.06
CA THR A 22 2.95 8.91 4.12
C THR A 22 4.08 9.90 4.39
N THR A 23 4.58 9.94 5.63
CA THR A 23 5.76 10.74 6.01
C THR A 23 7.06 10.24 5.39
N LEU A 24 7.10 8.98 4.95
CA LEU A 24 8.28 8.31 4.39
C LEU A 24 8.21 8.21 2.85
N GLY A 25 7.04 8.41 2.26
CA GLY A 25 6.85 8.32 0.81
C GLY A 25 5.40 8.22 0.40
N TYR A 26 5.17 7.83 -0.85
CA TYR A 26 3.82 7.62 -1.37
C TYR A 26 3.24 6.30 -0.91
N VAL A 27 1.98 6.34 -0.47
CA VAL A 27 1.27 5.16 0.02
C VAL A 27 0.04 4.90 -0.83
N TYR A 28 -0.11 3.63 -1.22
CA TYR A 28 -1.25 3.15 -1.97
C TYR A 28 -1.96 2.06 -1.16
N ILE A 29 -3.29 2.08 -1.14
CA ILE A 29 -4.13 1.02 -0.58
C ILE A 29 -4.95 0.43 -1.72
N ALA A 30 -4.50 -0.71 -2.22
CA ALA A 30 -5.35 -1.55 -3.07
C ALA A 30 -6.33 -2.32 -2.20
N SER A 31 -7.62 -2.16 -2.46
CA SER A 31 -8.71 -2.74 -1.68
C SER A 31 -9.82 -3.29 -2.57
N ALA A 32 -10.35 -4.47 -2.21
CA ALA A 32 -11.50 -5.05 -2.90
C ALA A 32 -12.80 -4.24 -2.68
N HIS A 33 -12.81 -3.33 -1.71
CA HIS A 33 -13.94 -2.44 -1.42
C HIS A 33 -13.95 -1.16 -2.27
N GLU A 34 -12.84 -0.86 -2.93
CA GLU A 34 -12.71 0.33 -3.78
C GLU A 34 -13.06 -0.04 -5.22
N ARG A 35 -13.97 0.72 -5.84
CA ARG A 35 -14.40 0.50 -7.23
C ARG A 35 -13.66 1.38 -8.24
N THR A 36 -13.13 2.49 -7.76
CA THR A 36 -12.43 3.50 -8.55
C THR A 36 -11.18 3.95 -7.81
N MET A 37 -10.24 4.53 -8.54
CA MET A 37 -9.04 5.11 -7.95
C MET A 37 -9.35 6.50 -7.41
N GLU A 38 -8.93 6.77 -6.17
CA GLU A 38 -9.21 8.02 -5.45
C GLU A 38 -8.06 8.38 -4.51
N ASP A 39 -7.67 9.65 -4.45
CA ASP A 39 -6.68 10.14 -3.50
C ASP A 39 -7.39 10.74 -2.27
N ARG A 40 -7.15 10.16 -1.09
CA ARG A 40 -7.69 10.64 0.21
C ARG A 40 -6.53 10.87 1.17
N GLU A 41 -6.33 12.10 1.63
CA GLU A 41 -5.35 12.44 2.66
C GLU A 41 -3.93 11.88 2.39
N ASP A 42 -3.39 12.16 1.21
CA ASP A 42 -2.07 11.69 0.73
C ASP A 42 -1.92 10.17 0.54
N ILE A 43 -3.01 9.42 0.67
CA ILE A 43 -3.08 7.99 0.37
C ILE A 43 -3.91 7.80 -0.91
N ARG A 44 -3.38 7.01 -1.85
CA ARG A 44 -4.14 6.61 -3.03
C ARG A 44 -4.87 5.29 -2.79
N PHE A 45 -6.19 5.34 -2.79
CA PHE A 45 -7.07 4.18 -2.75
C PHE A 45 -7.32 3.68 -4.17
N MET A 46 -7.35 2.36 -4.34
CA MET A 46 -7.59 1.78 -5.66
C MET A 46 -8.20 0.38 -5.61
N PRO A 47 -8.87 -0.03 -6.70
CA PRO A 47 -9.40 -1.38 -6.81
C PRO A 47 -8.28 -2.41 -6.70
N PHE A 48 -8.55 -3.47 -5.95
CA PHE A 48 -7.67 -4.63 -5.88
C PHE A 48 -8.18 -5.76 -6.79
N HIS A 49 -7.32 -6.17 -7.72
CA HIS A 49 -7.53 -7.34 -8.57
C HIS A 49 -6.39 -8.33 -8.30
N GLN A 50 -6.72 -9.57 -7.94
CA GLN A 50 -5.71 -10.58 -7.60
C GLN A 50 -4.73 -10.86 -8.76
N ASP A 51 -5.21 -10.73 -10.00
CA ASP A 51 -4.42 -10.96 -11.21
C ASP A 51 -3.59 -9.74 -11.64
N LEU A 52 -3.82 -8.58 -11.03
CA LEU A 52 -3.19 -7.32 -11.43
C LEU A 52 -2.75 -6.53 -10.19
N LEU A 53 -1.58 -6.91 -9.67
CA LEU A 53 -0.98 -6.20 -8.55
C LEU A 53 -0.61 -4.75 -8.97
N PRO A 54 -0.70 -3.76 -8.05
CA PRO A 54 -0.42 -2.36 -8.37
C PRO A 54 1.06 -2.07 -8.69
N SER A 55 1.39 -1.76 -9.93
CA SER A 55 2.75 -1.35 -10.32
C SER A 55 2.88 0.16 -10.49
N PHE A 56 3.20 0.89 -9.43
CA PHE A 56 3.42 2.35 -9.48
C PHE A 56 4.85 2.73 -9.11
N GLY A 57 5.71 2.83 -10.12
CA GLY A 57 7.13 3.10 -9.88
C GLY A 57 7.80 1.97 -9.09
N VAL A 58 8.86 2.29 -8.36
CA VAL A 58 9.60 1.31 -7.55
C VAL A 58 8.96 1.20 -6.18
N MET A 59 8.54 -0.01 -5.81
CA MET A 59 7.98 -0.30 -4.49
C MET A 59 9.10 -0.54 -3.48
N ALA A 60 9.13 0.26 -2.40
CA ALA A 60 10.04 0.04 -1.28
C ALA A 60 9.51 -1.02 -0.30
N GLY A 61 8.18 -1.08 -0.16
CA GLY A 61 7.51 -1.97 0.77
C GLY A 61 6.07 -2.24 0.39
N VAL A 62 5.59 -3.43 0.71
CA VAL A 62 4.23 -3.90 0.41
C VAL A 62 3.67 -4.63 1.63
N PHE A 63 2.51 -4.17 2.09
CA PHE A 63 1.77 -4.80 3.18
C PHE A 63 0.57 -5.55 2.63
N VAL A 64 0.41 -6.81 3.02
CA VAL A 64 -0.69 -7.67 2.60
C VAL A 64 -1.46 -8.13 3.82
N VAL A 65 -2.79 -7.94 3.83
CA VAL A 65 -3.63 -8.33 4.96
C VAL A 65 -4.01 -9.79 4.83
N ARG A 66 -3.52 -10.62 5.76
CA ARG A 66 -3.84 -12.06 5.96
C ARG A 66 -3.74 -13.01 4.75
N ASP A 67 -3.33 -12.54 3.58
CA ASP A 67 -3.34 -13.34 2.35
C ASP A 67 -1.92 -13.70 1.88
N GLN A 68 -1.52 -14.95 2.13
CA GLN A 68 -0.20 -15.47 1.76
C GLN A 68 -0.02 -15.66 0.26
N ASN A 69 -1.10 -15.88 -0.50
CA ASN A 69 -1.01 -16.05 -1.94
C ASN A 69 -0.71 -14.70 -2.60
N ILE A 70 -1.42 -13.65 -2.18
CA ILE A 70 -1.15 -12.28 -2.62
C ILE A 70 0.26 -11.85 -2.20
N ALA A 71 0.69 -12.19 -0.99
CA ALA A 71 2.05 -11.87 -0.54
C ALA A 71 3.13 -12.57 -1.38
N SER A 72 2.90 -13.83 -1.76
CA SER A 72 3.81 -14.57 -2.63
C SER A 72 3.88 -13.91 -4.01
N ALA A 73 2.72 -13.59 -4.60
CA ALA A 73 2.66 -12.88 -5.88
C ALA A 73 3.33 -11.49 -5.80
N ALA A 74 3.20 -10.78 -4.68
CA ALA A 74 3.85 -9.48 -4.47
C ALA A 74 5.37 -9.60 -4.38
N ARG A 75 5.91 -10.67 -3.77
CA ARG A 75 7.36 -10.91 -3.73
C ARG A 75 7.93 -11.19 -5.12
N GLU A 76 7.18 -11.89 -5.96
CA GLU A 76 7.57 -12.15 -7.36
C GLU A 76 7.49 -10.87 -8.21
N ALA A 77 6.43 -10.07 -8.05
CA ALA A 77 6.21 -8.85 -8.81
C ALA A 77 7.13 -7.69 -8.39
N TYR A 78 7.52 -7.64 -7.11
CA TYR A 78 8.30 -6.57 -6.51
C TYR A 78 9.53 -7.14 -5.77
N PRO A 79 10.52 -7.67 -6.49
CA PRO A 79 11.66 -8.37 -5.88
C PRO A 79 12.55 -7.45 -5.01
N GLU A 80 12.48 -6.13 -5.23
CA GLU A 80 13.22 -5.14 -4.43
C GLU A 80 12.41 -4.60 -3.24
N ALA A 81 11.11 -4.91 -3.16
CA ALA A 81 10.24 -4.44 -2.09
C ALA A 81 10.28 -5.37 -0.88
N HIS A 82 10.21 -4.79 0.32
CA HIS A 82 9.97 -5.57 1.52
C HIS A 82 8.49 -5.95 1.63
N VAL A 83 8.16 -7.25 1.58
CA VAL A 83 6.77 -7.73 1.59
C VAL A 83 6.42 -8.37 2.94
N LEU A 84 5.50 -7.74 3.67
CA LEU A 84 5.01 -8.19 4.97
C LEU A 84 3.53 -8.58 4.90
N VAL A 85 3.21 -9.68 5.58
CA VAL A 85 1.83 -10.11 5.82
C VAL A 85 1.46 -9.70 7.23
N ILE A 86 0.35 -8.97 7.37
CA ILE A 86 -0.14 -8.48 8.65
C ILE A 86 -1.53 -9.00 8.94
N ASP A 87 -1.80 -9.19 10.22
CA ASP A 87 -3.11 -9.39 10.77
C ASP A 87 -3.58 -8.10 11.46
N PRO A 88 -4.62 -7.41 10.95
CA PRO A 88 -5.18 -6.21 11.58
C PRO A 88 -5.51 -6.37 13.07
N ASP A 89 -5.91 -7.56 13.52
CA ASP A 89 -6.25 -7.82 14.93
C ASP A 89 -5.02 -7.94 15.82
N ARG A 90 -3.86 -8.21 15.22
CA ARG A 90 -2.57 -8.36 15.88
C ARG A 90 -1.56 -7.37 15.36
N VAL A 91 -2.03 -6.26 14.76
CA VAL A 91 -1.16 -5.31 14.09
C VAL A 91 -0.07 -4.87 15.06
N GLU A 92 -0.40 -4.58 16.33
CA GLU A 92 0.58 -4.17 17.36
C GLU A 92 1.68 -5.20 17.66
N GLU A 93 1.39 -6.49 17.49
CA GLU A 93 2.37 -7.58 17.62
C GLU A 93 3.16 -7.79 16.33
N ASP A 94 2.54 -7.49 15.18
CA ASP A 94 3.17 -7.49 13.85
C ASP A 94 3.97 -6.18 13.61
N LEU A 95 3.78 -5.15 14.46
CA LEU A 95 4.40 -3.82 14.40
C LEU A 95 5.88 -3.69 14.84
N PRO A 96 6.58 -4.63 15.53
CA PRO A 96 7.99 -4.43 15.86
C PRO A 96 8.87 -4.32 14.60
N ASP A 97 8.44 -4.88 13.47
CA ASP A 97 9.07 -4.71 12.15
C ASP A 97 8.69 -3.37 11.45
N PHE A 98 7.84 -2.56 12.08
CA PHE A 98 7.25 -1.32 11.55
C PHE A 98 7.68 -0.05 12.31
N GLU A 99 8.65 -0.17 13.22
CA GLU A 99 9.30 1.01 13.78
C GLU A 99 9.80 1.90 12.64
N PRO A 100 9.54 3.23 12.64
CA PRO A 100 9.96 4.13 11.56
C PRO A 100 11.46 4.02 11.24
N GLU A 101 12.27 3.63 12.22
CA GLU A 101 13.71 3.36 12.07
C GLU A 101 14.00 2.12 11.22
N VAL A 102 13.22 1.05 11.38
CA VAL A 102 13.30 -0.18 10.56
C VAL A 102 12.86 0.14 9.13
N ILE A 103 11.76 0.86 8.95
CA ILE A 103 11.29 1.23 7.60
C ILE A 103 12.25 2.20 6.91
N ARG A 104 12.91 3.11 7.65
CA ARG A 104 13.98 3.97 7.11
C ARG A 104 15.19 3.18 6.63
N SER A 105 15.40 1.97 7.15
CA SER A 105 16.47 1.07 6.69
C SER A 105 16.11 0.32 5.41
N TRP A 106 14.82 0.28 5.03
CA TRP A 106 14.41 -0.31 3.77
C TRP A 106 15.00 0.52 2.62
N PRO A 107 15.42 -0.13 1.53
CA PRO A 107 15.92 0.58 0.38
C PRO A 107 14.84 1.56 -0.07
N VAL A 108 15.10 2.86 0.07
CA VAL A 108 14.22 3.92 -0.42
C VAL A 108 14.62 4.18 -1.86
N PRO A 109 13.83 3.75 -2.86
CA PRO A 109 14.02 4.26 -4.21
C PRO A 109 13.70 5.75 -4.16
N GLN A 110 14.54 6.60 -4.76
CA GLN A 110 14.18 7.98 -5.03
C GLN A 110 13.03 8.01 -6.06
N ALA A 111 11.82 7.69 -5.63
CA ALA A 111 10.63 7.85 -6.44
C ALA A 111 10.24 9.33 -6.39
N SER A 112 10.56 10.06 -7.46
CA SER A 112 9.94 11.35 -7.74
C SER A 112 8.43 11.18 -7.67
N ARG A 113 7.75 12.11 -6.97
CA ARG A 113 6.29 12.26 -6.99
C ARG A 113 5.80 12.01 -8.43
N PRO A 114 5.03 10.95 -8.74
CA PRO A 114 4.44 10.85 -10.06
C PRO A 114 3.61 12.13 -10.21
N ALA A 115 3.93 12.93 -11.23
CA ALA A 115 3.24 14.17 -11.50
C ALA A 115 1.75 13.85 -11.48
N LEU A 116 1.02 14.47 -10.54
CA LEU A 116 -0.44 14.44 -10.56
C LEU A 116 -0.84 14.78 -11.99
N LEU A 117 -1.54 13.88 -12.67
CA LEU A 117 -2.28 14.17 -13.90
C LEU A 117 -3.32 15.24 -13.55
N ARG A 118 -2.87 16.49 -13.43
CA ARG A 118 -3.70 17.69 -13.24
C ARG A 118 -3.88 18.48 -14.53
N ASP A 119 -3.37 18.00 -15.66
CA ASP A 119 -3.47 18.66 -16.97
C ASP A 119 -4.15 17.77 -18.03
N LEU A 120 -5.35 17.28 -17.73
CA LEU A 120 -6.34 16.96 -18.78
C LEU A 120 -7.61 17.79 -18.58
N ALA A 121 -7.41 19.09 -18.38
CA ALA A 121 -8.36 20.09 -18.83
C ALA A 121 -7.67 20.94 -19.90
N VAL A 122 -8.35 21.06 -21.05
CA VAL A 122 -8.12 22.01 -22.15
C VAL A 122 -7.14 21.59 -23.26
N ALA A 123 -7.69 20.94 -24.29
CA ALA A 123 -7.49 21.18 -25.74
C ALA A 123 -8.19 20.03 -26.47
N ALA A 124 -9.14 20.17 -27.40
CA ALA A 124 -9.71 21.29 -28.13
C ALA A 124 -11.15 20.91 -28.54
#